data_AF-A0A538MNB4-F1
#
_entry.id   AF-A0A538MNB4-F1
#
_cell.length_a   1.000
_cell.length_b   1.000
_cell.length_c   1.000
_cell.angle_alpha   90.00
_cell.angle_beta   90.00
_cell.angle_gamma   90.00
#
_symmetry.space_group_name_H-M   'P 1'
#
loop_
_entity.id
_entity.type
_entity.pdbx_description
1 polymer ?
#
loop_
_entity_poly.entity_id
_entity_poly.type
_entity_poly.pdbx_seq_one_letter_code
_entity_poly.pdbx_strand_id
1 'polypeptide(L)'
;MPKRDEMPSKGEVIDVWYSGKRHDFGGNIQAVMRPDGLPIWVGPVEPGPVHDLTCAQDHALGALYAAAAQGLPTLADPGYHGAGI
;
A
#
# COMPACT_ATOMS: atom_id res chain seq x y z
N MET A 1 8.15 3.98 -25.91
CA MET A 1 6.99 3.81 -25.01
C MET A 1 6.45 2.41 -25.24
N PRO A 2 6.38 1.54 -24.23
CA PRO A 2 5.80 0.21 -24.38
C PRO A 2 4.32 0.33 -24.79
N LYS A 3 3.86 -0.56 -25.67
CA LYS A 3 2.46 -0.60 -26.13
C LYS A 3 1.56 -0.97 -24.96
N ARG A 4 0.43 -0.27 -24.82
CA ARG A 4 -0.44 -0.27 -23.63
C ARG A 4 -1.06 -1.63 -23.28
N ASP A 5 -1.02 -2.62 -24.17
CA ASP A 5 -1.80 -3.85 -24.04
C ASP A 5 -1.00 -5.16 -24.27
N GLU A 6 0.32 -5.11 -24.43
CA GLU A 6 1.16 -6.30 -24.56
C GLU A 6 1.79 -6.66 -23.21
N MET A 7 1.55 -7.89 -22.72
CA MET A 7 2.26 -8.38 -21.54
C MET A 7 3.76 -8.42 -21.82
N PRO A 8 4.60 -7.83 -20.95
CA PRO A 8 6.03 -7.81 -21.16
C PRO A 8 6.57 -9.23 -21.28
N SER A 9 7.44 -9.43 -22.27
CA SER A 9 8.01 -10.74 -22.53
C SER A 9 9.03 -11.13 -21.44
N LYS A 10 9.23 -12.44 -21.23
CA LYS A 10 10.18 -12.93 -20.22
C LYS A 10 11.59 -12.41 -20.53
N GLY A 11 12.09 -11.49 -19.71
CA GLY A 11 13.41 -10.86 -19.85
C GLY A 11 13.39 -9.36 -20.16
N GLU A 12 12.20 -8.77 -20.35
CA GLU A 12 12.06 -7.33 -20.57
C GLU A 12 12.11 -6.54 -19.25
N VAL A 13 12.80 -5.40 -19.24
CA VAL A 13 12.84 -4.50 -18.09
C VAL A 13 11.50 -3.77 -18.02
N ILE A 14 10.74 -4.05 -16.98
CA ILE A 14 9.44 -3.43 -16.71
C ILE A 14 9.68 -2.17 -15.87
N ASP A 15 9.01 -1.08 -16.22
CA ASP A 15 9.05 0.16 -15.44
C ASP A 15 8.56 -0.11 -14.01
N VAL A 16 9.26 0.42 -13.01
CA VAL A 16 8.92 0.18 -11.59
C VAL A 16 7.51 0.67 -11.24
N TRP A 17 6.96 1.62 -11.99
CA TRP A 17 5.60 2.13 -11.79
C TRP A 17 4.54 1.32 -12.54
N TYR A 18 4.94 0.39 -13.41
CA TYR A 18 4.00 -0.45 -14.12
C TYR A 18 3.46 -1.55 -13.19
N SER A 19 2.15 -1.53 -12.95
CA SER A 19 1.46 -2.54 -12.16
C SER A 19 0.97 -3.66 -13.07
N GLY A 20 1.61 -4.82 -13.01
CA GLY A 20 1.19 -6.00 -13.76
C GLY A 20 -0.25 -6.45 -13.43
N LYS A 21 -0.74 -6.21 -12.20
CA LYS A 21 -2.11 -6.54 -11.78
C LYS A 21 -3.17 -5.67 -12.48
N ARG A 22 -2.83 -4.42 -12.79
CA ARG A 22 -3.75 -3.44 -13.39
C ARG A 22 -3.48 -3.23 -14.88
N HIS A 23 -2.40 -3.83 -15.39
CA HIS A 23 -1.86 -3.62 -16.75
C HIS A 23 -1.65 -2.13 -17.08
N ASP A 24 -1.34 -1.31 -16.07
CA ASP A 24 -1.18 0.13 -16.21
C ASP A 24 -0.21 0.67 -15.15
N PHE A 25 0.21 1.92 -15.33
CA PHE A 25 1.03 2.64 -14.37
C PHE A 25 0.22 2.96 -13.11
N GLY A 26 0.81 2.71 -11.94
CA GLY A 26 0.15 2.92 -10.67
C GLY A 26 1.13 3.05 -9.52
N GLY A 27 0.68 3.71 -8.47
CA GLY A 27 1.38 3.82 -7.20
C GLY A 27 0.50 3.32 -6.06
N ASN A 28 1.16 2.82 -5.02
CA ASN A 28 0.54 2.36 -3.79
C ASN A 28 0.68 3.45 -2.72
N ILE A 29 -0.42 3.81 -2.07
CA ILE A 29 -0.45 4.82 -1.01
C ILE A 29 -1.13 4.19 0.20
N GLN A 30 -0.52 4.36 1.36
CA GLN A 30 -1.12 4.00 2.64
C GLN A 30 -1.66 5.24 3.32
N ALA A 31 -2.78 5.10 4.01
CA ALA A 31 -3.41 6.18 4.74
C ALA A 31 -3.94 5.66 6.07
N VAL A 32 -3.91 6.52 7.09
CA VAL A 32 -4.58 6.27 8.37
C VAL A 32 -5.83 7.12 8.39
N MET A 33 -6.96 6.44 8.60
CA MET A 33 -8.28 7.05 8.57
C MET A 33 -8.85 7.12 9.99
N ARG A 34 -9.61 8.18 10.27
CA ARG A 34 -10.55 8.18 11.38
C ARG A 34 -11.72 7.23 11.10
N PRO A 35 -12.44 6.79 12.14
CA PRO A 35 -13.63 5.95 11.97
C PRO A 35 -14.75 6.58 11.12
N ASP A 36 -14.79 7.91 11.01
CA ASP A 36 -15.74 8.64 10.15
C ASP A 36 -15.29 8.75 8.68
N GLY A 37 -14.18 8.10 8.33
CA GLY A 37 -13.65 8.04 6.96
C GLY A 37 -12.75 9.23 6.58
N LEU A 38 -12.48 10.17 7.50
CA LEU A 38 -11.58 11.28 7.22
C LEU A 38 -10.10 10.84 7.36
N PRO A 39 -9.24 11.09 6.35
CA PRO A 39 -7.82 10.81 6.47
C PRO A 39 -7.18 11.74 7.50
N ILE A 40 -6.45 11.15 8.45
CA ILE A 40 -5.60 11.90 9.40
C ILE A 40 -4.13 11.89 9.00
N TRP A 41 -3.74 10.94 8.16
CA TRP A 41 -2.42 10.89 7.57
C TRP A 41 -2.45 10.12 6.25
N VAL A 42 -1.58 10.53 5.32
CA VAL A 42 -1.37 9.90 4.01
C VAL A 42 0.14 9.79 3.79
N GLY A 43 0.60 8.60 3.42
CA GLY A 43 2.01 8.30 3.19
C GLY A 43 2.52 8.70 1.81
N PRO A 44 3.84 8.54 1.59
CA PRO A 44 4.42 8.67 0.26
C PRO A 44 3.87 7.60 -0.69
N VAL A 45 4.02 7.85 -2.00
CA VAL A 45 3.62 6.92 -3.04
C VAL A 45 4.74 5.91 -3.28
N GLU A 46 4.43 4.63 -3.14
CA GLU A 46 5.31 3.52 -3.52
C GLU A 46 5.02 3.03 -4.95
N PRO A 47 5.99 2.46 -5.66
CA PRO A 47 5.76 1.90 -6.98
C PRO A 47 4.73 0.75 -6.98
N GLY A 48 3.94 0.65 -8.07
CA GLY A 48 2.81 -0.28 -8.18
C GLY A 48 3.07 -1.78 -7.95
N PRO A 49 4.29 -2.33 -8.15
CA PRO A 49 4.65 -3.70 -7.79
C PRO A 49 4.95 -3.91 -6.29
N VAL A 50 5.14 -2.85 -5.50
CA VAL A 50 5.38 -3.00 -4.06
C VAL A 50 4.11 -3.53 -3.39
N HIS A 51 4.27 -4.64 -2.67
CA HIS A 51 3.15 -5.30 -1.99
C HIS A 51 2.55 -4.38 -0.92
N ASP A 52 1.22 -4.40 -0.81
CA ASP A 52 0.46 -3.60 0.16
C ASP A 52 0.98 -3.80 1.59
N LEU A 53 1.31 -5.03 1.98
CA LEU A 53 1.86 -5.33 3.30
C LEU A 53 3.21 -4.66 3.56
N THR A 54 4.10 -4.61 2.55
CA THR A 54 5.39 -3.93 2.66
C THR A 54 5.19 -2.43 2.83
N CYS A 55 4.37 -1.81 1.97
CA CYS A 55 4.00 -0.40 2.11
C CYS A 55 3.40 -0.09 3.49
N ALA A 56 2.51 -0.96 3.98
CA ALA A 56 1.85 -0.77 5.27
C ALA A 56 2.84 -0.90 6.44
N GLN A 57 3.76 -1.88 6.41
CA GLN A 57 4.80 -2.05 7.41
C GLN A 57 5.74 -0.85 7.48
N ASP A 58 6.19 -0.36 6.32
CA ASP A 58 7.17 0.72 6.24
C ASP A 58 6.58 2.06 6.69
N HIS A 59 5.29 2.30 6.41
CA HIS A 59 4.72 3.64 6.53
C HIS A 59 3.59 3.81 7.55
N ALA A 60 2.76 2.78 7.80
CA ALA A 60 1.50 2.96 8.54
C ALA A 60 1.39 2.12 9.83
N LEU A 61 1.79 0.84 9.80
CA LEU A 61 1.54 -0.10 10.89
C LEU A 61 2.29 0.27 12.17
N GLY A 62 3.49 0.85 12.07
CA GLY A 62 4.24 1.31 13.25
C GLY A 62 3.47 2.35 14.07
N ALA A 63 2.84 3.32 13.40
CA ALA A 63 2.01 4.32 14.06
C ALA A 63 0.73 3.70 14.64
N LEU A 64 0.11 2.76 13.92
CA LEU A 64 -1.09 2.06 14.35
C LEU A 64 -0.84 1.24 15.63
N TYR A 65 0.25 0.48 15.67
CA TYR A 65 0.65 -0.29 16.85
C TYR A 65 1.01 0.60 18.03
N ALA A 66 1.68 1.73 17.80
CA ALA A 66 1.99 2.68 18.86
C ALA A 66 0.72 3.30 19.49
N ALA A 67 -0.32 3.55 18.68
CA ALA A 67 -1.62 4.02 19.16
C ALA A 67 -2.34 2.93 19.98
N ALA A 68 -2.34 1.69 19.49
CA ALA A 68 -2.95 0.59 20.20
C ALA A 68 -2.25 0.25 21.52
N ALA A 69 -0.92 0.35 21.58
CA ALA A 69 -0.17 0.19 22.82
C ALA A 69 -0.53 1.26 23.87
N GLN A 70 -1.11 2.39 23.45
CA GLN A 70 -1.66 3.43 24.32
C GLN A 70 -3.15 3.23 24.65
N GLY A 71 -3.75 2.11 24.22
CA GLY A 71 -5.14 1.76 24.48
C GLY A 71 -6.15 2.36 23.49
N LEU A 72 -5.70 2.92 22.37
CA LEU A 72 -6.61 3.39 21.32
C LEU A 72 -7.07 2.21 20.45
N PRO A 73 -8.38 2.00 20.25
CA PRO A 73 -8.88 1.00 19.32
C PRO A 73 -8.37 1.30 17.91
N THR A 74 -7.74 0.32 17.27
CA THR A 74 -7.19 0.48 15.92
C THR A 74 -7.61 -0.68 15.03
N LEU A 75 -7.80 -0.37 13.74
CA LEU A 75 -8.15 -1.36 12.73
C LEU A 75 -7.16 -1.24 11.56
N ALA A 76 -6.84 -2.39 10.97
CA ALA A 76 -6.08 -2.48 9.73
C ALA A 76 -6.82 -3.41 8.76
N ASP A 77 -6.44 -3.39 7.49
CA ASP A 77 -6.97 -4.34 6.51
C ASP A 77 -6.69 -5.79 6.96
N PRO A 78 -7.63 -6.74 6.80
CA PRO A 78 -7.44 -8.14 7.20
C PRO A 78 -6.21 -8.83 6.59
N GLY A 79 -5.71 -8.35 5.45
CA GLY A 79 -4.49 -8.83 4.82
C GLY A 79 -3.20 -8.37 5.53
N TYR A 80 -3.29 -7.46 6.51
CA TYR A 80 -2.16 -6.97 7.27
C TYR A 80 -1.95 -7.75 8.57
N HIS A 81 -0.69 -7.79 9.01
CA HIS A 81 -0.32 -8.50 10.22
C HIS A 81 -0.97 -7.85 11.46
N GLY A 82 -1.64 -8.63 12.32
CA GLY A 82 -2.29 -8.12 13.54
C GLY A 82 -3.50 -7.20 13.29
N ALA A 83 -4.24 -7.41 12.19
CA ALA A 83 -5.38 -6.56 11.83
C ALA A 83 -6.50 -6.58 12.87
N GLY A 84 -6.49 -5.56 13.74
CA GLY A 84 -7.42 -5.36 14.85
C GLY A 84 -6.85 -5.86 16.17
N ILE A 85 -6.29 -4.94 16.96
CA ILE A 85 -5.91 -5.15 18.37
C ILE A 85 -6.90 -4.45 19.29
#